data_AF-A0A3A0CR51-F1
#
_entry.id   AF-A0A3A0CR51-F1
#
_cell.length_a   1.000
_cell.length_b   1.000
_cell.length_c   1.000
_cell.angle_alpha   90.00
_cell.angle_beta   90.00
_cell.angle_gamma   90.00
#
_symmetry.space_group_name_H-M   'P 1'
#
loop_
_entity.id
_entity.type
_entity.pdbx_description
1 polymer ?
#
loop_
_entity_poly.entity_id
_entity_poly.type
_entity_poly.pdbx_seq_one_letter_code
_entity_poly.pdbx_strand_id
1 'polypeptide(L)'
;MFQDQQQQGGLSQSRAFLGWIVFIASAMSASVEVFLHKPATIGERYLGIQAAAVLLIVPFCTLFWPEHDVTPLYLFLVAYLGMCLFIRIRGLLARRRGGPRVHTYYSGYPRAMRLFGRMGERTVKLAIEPLIVLVIGALTLSVSEPLGAFLLVAGLAHSLTVNLSVGYEHRRVLDMHDAAIDQKDIVDQFRDLRGE
;
A
#
# COMPACT_ATOMS: atom_id res chain seq x y z
N MET A 1 -36.79 -19.72 -3.59
CA MET A 1 -36.61 -18.25 -3.60
C MET A 1 -36.08 -17.66 -2.29
N PHE A 2 -36.26 -18.30 -1.12
CA PHE A 2 -35.71 -17.80 0.16
C PHE A 2 -34.30 -18.32 0.52
N GLN A 3 -33.79 -19.38 -0.12
CA GLN A 3 -32.43 -19.89 0.13
C GLN A 3 -31.32 -19.06 -0.53
N ASP A 4 -31.57 -18.42 -1.69
CA ASP A 4 -30.56 -17.61 -2.37
C ASP A 4 -30.25 -16.29 -1.64
N GLN A 5 -31.21 -15.73 -0.88
CA GLN A 5 -31.02 -14.48 -0.12
C GLN A 5 -30.11 -14.66 1.11
N GLN A 6 -30.19 -15.81 1.80
CA GLN A 6 -29.32 -16.07 2.95
C GLN A 6 -27.87 -16.31 2.54
N GLN A 7 -27.64 -16.96 1.40
CA GLN A 7 -26.30 -17.25 0.89
C GLN A 7 -25.61 -16.01 0.32
N GLN A 8 -26.38 -15.09 -0.29
CA GLN A 8 -25.88 -13.78 -0.72
C GLN A 8 -25.55 -12.85 0.46
N GLY A 9 -26.30 -12.92 1.57
CA GLY A 9 -26.02 -12.16 2.80
C GLY A 9 -24.68 -12.54 3.44
N GLY A 10 -24.38 -13.83 3.58
CA GLY A 10 -23.12 -14.30 4.17
C GLY A 10 -21.88 -13.97 3.35
N LEU A 11 -21.97 -14.09 2.02
CA LEU A 11 -20.86 -13.76 1.10
C LEU A 11 -20.59 -12.25 1.03
N SER A 12 -21.64 -11.42 1.05
CA SER A 12 -21.49 -9.96 1.05
C SER A 12 -20.89 -9.45 2.35
N GLN A 13 -21.31 -9.98 3.50
CA GLN A 13 -20.74 -9.64 4.81
C GLN A 13 -19.26 -10.05 4.93
N SER A 14 -18.90 -11.24 4.42
CA SER A 14 -17.51 -11.72 4.42
C SER A 14 -16.60 -10.84 3.55
N ARG A 15 -17.10 -10.42 2.38
CA ARG A 15 -16.36 -9.47 1.51
C ARG A 15 -16.19 -8.11 2.14
N ALA A 16 -17.22 -7.60 2.83
CA ALA A 16 -17.14 -6.33 3.54
C ALA A 16 -16.10 -6.40 4.68
N PHE A 17 -16.10 -7.47 5.46
CA PHE A 17 -15.12 -7.70 6.52
C PHE A 17 -13.68 -7.79 6.00
N LEU A 18 -13.45 -8.57 4.94
CA LEU A 18 -12.14 -8.64 4.27
C LEU A 18 -11.72 -7.27 3.71
N GLY A 19 -12.65 -6.51 3.15
CA GLY A 19 -12.41 -5.15 2.69
C GLY A 19 -11.93 -4.23 3.82
N TRP A 20 -12.53 -4.33 5.01
CA TRP A 20 -12.09 -3.59 6.19
C TRP A 20 -10.70 -4.01 6.67
N ILE A 21 -10.38 -5.31 6.69
CA ILE A 21 -9.04 -5.79 7.04
C ILE A 21 -8.00 -5.23 6.08
N VAL A 22 -8.24 -5.32 4.77
CA VAL A 22 -7.33 -4.79 3.76
C VAL A 22 -7.20 -3.28 3.88
N PHE A 23 -8.29 -2.57 4.19
CA PHE A 23 -8.25 -1.13 4.40
C PHE A 23 -7.39 -0.73 5.60
N ILE A 24 -7.57 -1.39 6.75
CA ILE A 24 -6.77 -1.15 7.96
C ILE A 24 -5.31 -1.50 7.69
N ALA A 25 -5.05 -2.66 7.07
CA ALA A 25 -3.70 -3.07 6.70
C ALA A 25 -3.03 -2.06 5.76
N SER A 26 -3.77 -1.54 4.78
CA SER A 26 -3.27 -0.51 3.86
C SER A 26 -2.98 0.81 4.58
N ALA A 27 -3.82 1.21 5.54
CA ALA A 27 -3.58 2.39 6.36
C ALA A 27 -2.31 2.23 7.22
N MET A 28 -2.14 1.08 7.86
CA MET A 28 -0.93 0.77 8.62
C MET A 28 0.31 0.71 7.71
N SER A 29 0.19 0.12 6.52
CA SER A 29 1.23 0.11 5.48
C SER A 29 1.66 1.53 5.10
N ALA A 30 0.68 2.40 4.82
CA ALA A 30 0.91 3.80 4.45
C ALA A 30 1.66 4.58 5.54
N SER A 31 1.48 4.22 6.82
CA SER A 31 2.20 4.86 7.93
C SER A 31 3.72 4.70 7.83
N VAL A 32 4.19 3.58 7.26
CA VAL A 32 5.62 3.25 7.18
C VAL A 32 6.21 3.54 5.79
N GLU A 33 5.41 3.36 4.73
CA GLU A 33 5.82 3.65 3.34
C GLU A 33 6.28 5.08 3.13
N VAL A 34 5.67 6.03 3.84
CA VAL A 34 6.05 7.45 3.86
C VAL A 34 7.53 7.65 4.24
N PHE A 35 8.09 6.78 5.07
CA PHE A 35 9.50 6.80 5.47
C PHE A 35 10.39 5.99 4.51
N LEU A 36 9.89 4.87 4.00
CA LEU A 36 10.64 3.94 3.14
C LEU A 36 10.81 4.43 1.71
N HIS A 37 9.86 5.21 1.18
CA HIS A 37 9.84 5.60 -0.22
C HIS A 37 10.36 7.02 -0.47
N LYS A 38 10.79 7.28 -1.71
CA LYS A 38 11.28 8.60 -2.13
C LYS A 38 10.12 9.59 -2.31
N PRO A 39 10.15 10.76 -1.67
CA PRO A 39 9.01 11.68 -1.60
C PRO A 39 8.60 12.29 -2.95
N ALA A 40 9.51 12.37 -3.93
CA ALA A 40 9.21 12.91 -5.25
C ALA A 40 8.60 11.87 -6.22
N THR A 41 8.52 10.60 -5.81
CA THR A 41 8.11 9.49 -6.69
C THR A 41 6.74 8.91 -6.37
N ILE A 42 6.11 9.31 -5.26
CA ILE A 42 4.82 8.74 -4.82
C ILE A 42 3.69 9.34 -5.64
N GLY A 43 2.75 8.49 -6.09
CA GLY A 43 1.56 8.89 -6.83
C GLY A 43 0.58 9.72 -5.99
N GLU A 44 -0.13 10.64 -6.64
CA GLU A 44 -1.01 11.62 -5.97
C GLU A 44 -2.22 11.01 -5.26
N ARG A 45 -2.74 9.90 -5.78
CA ARG A 45 -3.88 9.20 -5.17
C ARG A 45 -3.48 8.17 -4.12
N TYR A 46 -2.18 7.88 -3.99
CA TYR A 46 -1.70 6.83 -3.11
C TYR A 46 -1.85 7.20 -1.62
N LEU A 47 -1.44 8.42 -1.24
CA LEU A 47 -1.61 8.95 0.12
C LEU A 47 -3.01 9.55 0.37
N GLY A 48 -4.07 8.90 -0.11
CA GLY A 48 -5.45 9.38 -0.01
C GLY A 48 -6.07 9.15 1.38
N ILE A 49 -7.31 8.67 1.40
CA ILE A 49 -8.10 8.39 2.61
C ILE A 49 -7.36 7.43 3.59
N GLN A 50 -6.55 6.51 3.05
CA GLN A 50 -5.77 5.57 3.87
C GLN A 50 -4.76 6.27 4.78
N ALA A 51 -4.14 7.36 4.31
CA ALA A 51 -3.21 8.14 5.11
C ALA A 51 -3.93 8.89 6.25
N ALA A 52 -5.13 9.39 5.99
CA ALA A 52 -5.97 10.02 7.01
C ALA A 52 -6.44 9.01 8.07
N ALA A 53 -6.68 7.75 7.69
CA ALA A 53 -7.08 6.70 8.63
C ALA A 53 -6.02 6.44 9.72
N VAL A 54 -4.73 6.65 9.44
CA VAL A 54 -3.65 6.54 10.44
C VAL A 54 -3.87 7.49 11.63
N LEU A 55 -4.45 8.68 11.39
CA LEU A 55 -4.76 9.64 12.46
C LEU A 55 -5.78 9.12 13.47
N LEU A 56 -6.62 8.16 13.06
CA LEU A 56 -7.58 7.50 13.95
C LEU A 56 -7.00 6.21 14.54
N ILE A 57 -6.22 5.46 13.76
CA ILE A 57 -5.63 4.20 14.21
C ILE A 57 -4.61 4.42 15.33
N VAL A 58 -3.73 5.42 15.22
CA VAL A 58 -2.69 5.65 16.23
C VAL A 58 -3.25 5.96 17.63
N PRO A 59 -4.18 6.92 17.82
CA PRO A 59 -4.78 7.13 19.14
C PRO A 59 -5.62 5.93 19.59
N PHE A 60 -6.28 5.22 18.68
CA PHE A 60 -6.97 3.98 19.03
C PHE A 60 -6.00 2.91 19.58
N CYS A 61 -4.79 2.79 19.03
CA CYS A 61 -3.77 1.89 19.54
C CYS A 61 -3.34 2.25 20.97
N THR A 62 -3.34 3.52 21.37
CA THR A 62 -2.96 3.91 22.75
C THR A 62 -3.89 3.35 23.82
N LEU A 63 -5.15 3.03 23.47
CA LEU A 63 -6.13 2.46 24.39
C LEU A 63 -5.73 1.05 24.87
N PHE A 64 -4.91 0.34 24.11
CA PHE A 64 -4.46 -1.01 24.48
C PHE A 64 -3.24 -1.00 25.43
N TRP A 65 -2.62 0.16 25.66
CA TRP A 65 -1.46 0.31 26.55
C TRP A 65 -1.67 1.47 27.56
N PRO A 66 -2.63 1.35 28.49
CA PRO A 66 -2.95 2.42 29.43
C PRO A 66 -1.82 2.73 30.44
N GLU A 67 -0.94 1.76 30.72
CA GLU A 67 0.11 1.90 31.75
C GLU A 67 1.50 2.28 31.18
N HIS A 68 1.64 2.38 29.86
CA HIS A 68 2.94 2.64 29.21
C HIS A 68 3.06 4.09 28.73
N ASP A 69 4.30 4.57 28.60
CA ASP A 69 4.54 5.87 28.00
C ASP A 69 4.21 5.84 26.49
N VAL A 70 3.13 6.54 26.13
CA VAL A 70 2.62 6.67 24.76
C VAL A 70 3.28 7.82 23.98
N THR A 71 4.14 8.62 24.63
CA THR A 71 4.83 9.76 24.02
C THR A 71 5.57 9.40 22.73
N PRO A 72 6.34 8.28 22.64
CA PRO A 72 7.03 7.89 21.41
C PRO A 72 6.08 7.63 20.24
N LEU A 73 4.87 7.12 20.51
CA LEU A 73 3.86 6.85 19.50
C LEU A 73 3.26 8.14 18.92
N TYR A 74 3.01 9.14 19.77
CA TYR A 74 2.56 10.46 19.31
C TYR A 74 3.66 11.22 18.55
N LEU A 75 4.93 11.11 18.98
CA LEU A 75 6.06 11.65 18.22
C LEU A 75 6.16 11.01 16.83
N PHE A 76 5.95 9.70 16.74
CA PHE A 76 5.85 9.01 15.45
C PHE A 76 4.71 9.57 14.59
N LEU A 77 3.53 9.82 15.17
CA LEU A 77 2.40 10.42 14.44
C LEU A 77 2.73 11.82 13.91
N VAL A 78 3.38 12.66 14.70
CA VAL A 78 3.82 14.00 14.26
C VAL A 78 4.86 13.89 13.15
N ALA A 79 5.84 13.00 13.28
CA ALA A 79 6.83 12.74 12.24
C ALA A 79 6.18 12.24 10.94
N TYR A 80 5.19 11.35 11.06
CA TYR A 80 4.39 10.84 9.95
C TYR A 80 3.64 11.97 9.23
N LEU A 81 2.94 12.83 9.98
CA LEU A 81 2.23 13.99 9.42
C LEU A 81 3.19 14.95 8.70
N GLY A 82 4.34 15.24 9.32
CA GLY A 82 5.38 16.08 8.71
C GLY A 82 5.91 15.50 7.41
N MET A 83 6.13 14.18 7.36
CA MET A 83 6.58 13.50 6.14
C MET A 83 5.51 13.42 5.06
N CYS A 84 4.24 13.20 5.43
CA CYS A 84 3.10 13.29 4.52
C CYS A 84 3.03 14.67 3.87
N LEU A 85 3.14 15.74 4.65
CA LEU A 85 3.17 17.10 4.14
C LEU A 85 4.38 17.33 3.23
N PHE A 86 5.56 16.86 3.63
CA PHE A 86 6.78 16.97 2.83
C PHE A 86 6.65 16.29 1.47
N ILE A 87 6.09 15.07 1.42
CA ILE A 87 5.81 14.34 0.19
C ILE A 87 4.84 15.13 -0.68
N ARG A 88 3.74 15.64 -0.12
CA ARG A 88 2.74 16.42 -0.86
C ARG A 88 3.34 17.68 -1.48
N ILE A 89 4.12 18.43 -0.71
CA ILE A 89 4.80 19.66 -1.19
C ILE A 89 5.81 19.31 -2.29
N ARG A 90 6.64 18.28 -2.09
CA ARG A 90 7.65 17.85 -3.08
C ARG A 90 7.01 17.33 -4.36
N GLY A 91 5.93 16.57 -4.26
CA GLY A 91 5.14 16.11 -5.40
C GLY A 91 4.54 17.27 -6.19
N LEU A 92 3.95 18.26 -5.51
CA LEU A 92 3.40 19.46 -6.15
C LEU A 92 4.50 20.28 -6.85
N LEU A 93 5.64 20.46 -6.19
CA LEU A 93 6.77 21.22 -6.74
C LEU A 93 7.40 20.53 -7.95
N ALA A 94 7.57 19.20 -7.91
CA ALA A 94 8.08 18.42 -9.04
C ALA A 94 7.16 18.54 -10.27
N ARG A 95 5.84 18.56 -10.06
CA ARG A 95 4.85 18.75 -11.13
C ARG A 95 4.91 20.14 -11.75
N ARG A 96 5.01 21.18 -10.92
CA ARG A 96 5.16 22.57 -11.41
C ARG A 96 6.44 22.75 -12.25
N ARG A 97 7.46 21.92 -12.04
CA ARG A 97 8.71 21.92 -12.80
C ARG A 97 8.67 21.02 -14.05
N GLY A 98 7.51 20.48 -14.43
CA GLY A 98 7.39 19.58 -15.58
C GLY A 98 7.99 18.19 -15.34
N GLY A 99 8.05 17.74 -14.09
CA GLY A 99 8.57 16.42 -13.74
C GLY A 99 7.80 15.27 -14.42
N PRO A 100 8.43 14.09 -14.54
CA PRO A 100 7.87 12.96 -15.26
C PRO A 100 6.49 12.56 -14.73
N ARG A 101 5.56 12.25 -15.64
CA ARG A 101 4.21 11.75 -15.31
C ARG A 101 4.32 10.36 -14.71
N VAL A 102 4.46 10.28 -13.39
CA VAL A 102 4.42 9.02 -12.64
C VAL A 102 2.97 8.52 -12.56
N HIS A 103 2.78 7.20 -12.68
CA HIS A 103 1.46 6.57 -12.60
C HIS A 103 0.75 6.95 -11.30
N THR A 104 -0.54 7.32 -11.38
CA THR A 104 -1.30 7.91 -10.26
C THR A 104 -1.38 7.03 -9.00
N TYR A 105 -1.27 5.70 -9.16
CA TYR A 105 -1.30 4.70 -8.09
C TYR A 105 0.08 4.14 -7.73
N TYR A 106 1.16 4.67 -8.29
CA TYR A 106 2.49 4.16 -7.99
C TYR A 106 2.86 4.46 -6.53
N SER A 107 3.21 3.41 -5.78
CA SER A 107 3.54 3.50 -4.35
C SER A 107 4.81 4.30 -4.06
N GLY A 108 5.68 4.48 -5.06
CA GLY A 108 6.93 5.21 -4.93
C GLY A 108 8.15 4.32 -5.12
N TYR A 109 9.31 4.94 -5.31
CA TYR A 109 10.57 4.25 -5.49
C TYR A 109 11.22 3.97 -4.12
N PRO A 110 11.64 2.72 -3.84
CA PRO A 110 12.25 2.36 -2.55
C PRO A 110 13.50 3.18 -2.29
N ARG A 111 13.68 3.70 -1.07
CA ARG A 111 14.99 4.25 -0.67
C ARG A 111 16.04 3.14 -0.56
N ALA A 112 15.61 1.95 -0.13
CA ALA A 112 16.44 0.76 0.01
C ALA A 112 17.11 0.32 -1.30
N MET A 113 16.56 0.68 -2.47
CA MET A 113 17.20 0.43 -3.77
C MET A 113 18.58 1.07 -3.92
N ARG A 114 18.91 2.13 -3.14
CA ARG A 114 20.27 2.70 -3.15
C ARG A 114 21.30 1.74 -2.55
N LEU A 115 20.89 0.94 -1.55
CA LEU A 115 21.76 -0.02 -0.84
C LEU A 115 21.73 -1.39 -1.52
N PHE A 116 20.55 -1.82 -1.98
CA PHE A 116 20.33 -3.15 -2.55
C PHE A 116 20.14 -3.12 -4.08
N GLY A 117 20.74 -2.15 -4.78
CA GLY A 117 20.50 -1.89 -6.20
C GLY A 117 20.86 -3.02 -7.18
N ARG A 118 21.45 -4.12 -6.71
CA ARG A 118 21.64 -5.36 -7.48
C ARG A 118 20.38 -6.25 -7.51
N MET A 119 19.44 -6.04 -6.60
CA MET A 119 18.15 -6.73 -6.54
C MET A 119 17.09 -5.98 -7.34
N GLY A 120 16.15 -6.70 -7.93
CA GLY A 120 15.02 -6.09 -8.62
C GLY A 120 14.12 -5.30 -7.65
N GLU A 121 13.52 -4.19 -8.11
CA GLU A 121 12.63 -3.33 -7.32
C GLU A 121 11.52 -4.15 -6.62
N ARG A 122 10.97 -5.14 -7.33
CA ARG A 122 9.95 -6.06 -6.81
C ARG A 122 10.43 -6.81 -5.57
N THR A 123 11.65 -7.35 -5.59
CA THR A 123 12.23 -8.09 -4.46
C THR A 123 12.47 -7.17 -3.28
N VAL A 124 12.94 -5.94 -3.52
CA VAL A 124 13.18 -4.96 -2.46
C VAL A 124 11.87 -4.57 -1.77
N LYS A 125 10.80 -4.31 -2.54
CA LYS A 125 9.48 -3.99 -1.98
C LYS A 125 8.85 -5.16 -1.23
N LEU A 126 8.97 -6.39 -1.76
CA LEU A 126 8.31 -7.55 -1.19
C LEU A 126 9.00 -8.12 0.05
N ALA A 127 10.33 -8.08 0.10
CA ALA A 127 11.09 -8.74 1.16
C ALA A 127 11.86 -7.76 2.02
N ILE A 128 12.60 -6.84 1.41
CA ILE A 128 13.55 -5.99 2.13
C ILE A 128 12.84 -4.90 2.93
N GLU A 129 11.87 -4.21 2.33
CA GLU A 129 11.11 -3.14 3.01
C GLU A 129 10.37 -3.64 4.25
N PRO A 130 9.54 -4.71 4.19
CA PRO A 130 8.91 -5.26 5.38
C PRO A 130 9.92 -5.75 6.42
N LEU A 131 11.01 -6.39 5.99
CA LEU A 131 12.03 -6.88 6.92
C LEU A 131 12.71 -5.74 7.69
N ILE A 132 13.05 -4.64 7.01
CA ILE A 132 13.62 -3.46 7.67
C ILE A 132 12.66 -2.92 8.74
N VAL A 133 11.37 -2.82 8.41
CA VAL A 133 10.36 -2.33 9.36
C VAL A 133 10.21 -3.28 10.55
N LEU A 134 10.19 -4.59 10.31
CA LEU A 134 10.10 -5.59 11.37
C LEU A 134 11.32 -5.55 12.30
N VAL A 135 12.53 -5.44 11.75
CA VAL A 135 13.77 -5.33 12.53
C VAL A 135 13.76 -4.04 13.37
N ILE A 136 13.39 -2.90 12.78
CA ILE A 136 13.28 -1.64 13.52
C ILE A 136 12.21 -1.75 14.62
N GLY A 137 11.06 -2.33 14.33
CA GLY A 137 10.00 -2.57 15.31
C GLY A 137 10.47 -3.44 16.48
N ALA A 138 11.15 -4.55 16.17
CA ALA A 138 11.69 -5.46 17.18
C ALA A 138 12.76 -4.79 18.07
N LEU A 139 13.65 -3.98 17.48
CA LEU A 139 14.61 -3.20 18.26
C LEU A 139 13.91 -2.13 19.13
N THR A 140 12.86 -1.50 18.60
CA THR A 140 12.11 -0.44 19.30
C THR A 140 11.30 -0.98 20.48
N LEU A 141 10.90 -2.25 20.49
CA LEU A 141 10.23 -2.87 21.63
C LEU A 141 11.03 -2.72 22.94
N SER A 142 12.36 -2.75 22.87
CA SER A 142 13.23 -2.57 24.05
C SER A 142 13.22 -1.16 24.64
N VAL A 143 12.75 -0.17 23.87
CA VAL A 143 12.71 1.25 24.24
C VAL A 143 11.28 1.69 24.54
N SER A 144 10.33 1.30 23.69
CA SER A 144 8.91 1.61 23.81
C SER A 144 8.10 0.46 23.21
N GLU A 145 7.48 -0.32 24.09
CA GLU A 145 6.58 -1.40 23.70
C GLU A 145 5.45 -0.96 22.74
N PRO A 146 4.68 0.13 23.00
CA PRO A 146 3.57 0.50 22.12
C PRO A 146 4.03 0.88 20.71
N LEU A 147 5.17 1.58 20.60
CA LEU A 147 5.73 1.96 19.30
C LEU A 147 6.31 0.74 18.57
N GLY A 148 7.06 -0.12 19.28
CA GLY A 148 7.62 -1.34 18.70
C GLY A 148 6.54 -2.29 18.19
N ALA A 149 5.50 -2.53 19.00
CA ALA A 149 4.36 -3.37 18.62
C ALA A 149 3.61 -2.79 17.41
N PHE A 150 3.36 -1.48 17.40
CA PHE A 150 2.75 -0.79 16.25
C PHE A 150 3.57 -1.00 14.97
N LEU A 151 4.89 -0.80 15.03
CA LEU A 151 5.78 -0.96 13.87
C LEU A 151 5.84 -2.41 13.38
N LEU A 152 5.81 -3.39 14.28
CA LEU A 152 5.77 -4.80 13.89
C LEU A 152 4.50 -5.15 13.12
N VAL A 153 3.33 -4.75 13.64
CA VAL A 153 2.05 -4.96 12.96
C VAL A 153 2.02 -4.21 11.64
N ALA A 154 2.52 -2.97 11.60
CA ALA A 154 2.60 -2.19 10.37
C ALA A 154 3.53 -2.83 9.32
N GLY A 155 4.65 -3.45 9.73
CA GLY A 155 5.55 -4.20 8.84
C GLY A 155 4.89 -5.43 8.23
N LEU A 156 4.11 -6.18 9.02
CA LEU A 156 3.32 -7.31 8.51
C LEU A 156 2.21 -6.85 7.56
N ALA A 157 1.49 -5.79 7.94
CA ALA A 157 0.45 -5.18 7.12
C ALA A 157 1.00 -4.65 5.80
N HIS A 158 2.21 -4.09 5.82
CA HIS A 158 2.92 -3.66 4.63
C HIS A 158 3.24 -4.83 3.70
N SER A 159 3.81 -5.91 4.23
CA SER A 159 4.05 -7.14 3.45
C SER A 159 2.78 -7.65 2.77
N LEU A 160 1.67 -7.73 3.52
CA LEU A 160 0.38 -8.16 2.96
C LEU A 160 -0.08 -7.22 1.83
N THR A 161 -0.04 -5.91 2.05
CA THR A 161 -0.51 -4.90 1.11
C THR A 161 0.30 -4.89 -0.19
N VAL A 162 1.63 -5.01 -0.10
CA VAL A 162 2.50 -5.11 -1.28
C VAL A 162 2.24 -6.39 -2.06
N ASN A 163 2.08 -7.54 -1.37
CA ASN A 163 1.77 -8.80 -2.02
C ASN A 163 0.43 -8.76 -2.76
N LEU A 164 -0.61 -8.20 -2.14
CA LEU A 164 -1.91 -8.00 -2.78
C LEU A 164 -1.79 -7.10 -4.01
N SER A 165 -1.07 -5.99 -3.90
CA SER A 165 -0.88 -5.03 -5.00
C SER A 165 -0.18 -5.68 -6.20
N VAL A 166 0.90 -6.43 -5.96
CA VAL A 166 1.62 -7.20 -6.99
C VAL A 166 0.71 -8.24 -7.63
N GLY A 167 -0.12 -8.92 -6.83
CA GLY A 167 -1.10 -9.88 -7.32
C GLY A 167 -2.14 -9.24 -8.25
N TYR A 168 -2.65 -8.05 -7.89
CA TYR A 168 -3.59 -7.29 -8.73
C TYR A 168 -2.94 -6.80 -10.03
N GLU A 169 -1.71 -6.28 -9.97
CA GLU A 169 -0.98 -5.87 -11.16
C GLU A 169 -0.75 -7.04 -12.12
N HIS A 170 -0.37 -8.20 -11.59
CA HIS A 170 -0.17 -9.40 -12.41
C HIS A 170 -1.46 -9.85 -13.10
N ARG A 171 -2.59 -9.89 -12.37
CA ARG A 171 -3.90 -10.20 -12.96
C ARG A 171 -4.29 -9.23 -14.06
N ARG A 172 -4.11 -7.93 -13.82
CA ARG A 172 -4.43 -6.90 -14.81
C ARG A 172 -3.59 -7.04 -16.09
N VAL A 173 -2.33 -7.46 -15.98
CA VAL A 173 -1.49 -7.74 -17.15
C VAL A 173 -2.02 -8.93 -17.94
N LEU A 174 -2.48 -9.99 -17.25
CA LEU A 174 -3.11 -11.14 -17.90
C LEU A 174 -4.43 -10.74 -18.58
N ASP A 175 -5.30 -9.99 -17.90
CA ASP A 175 -6.56 -9.50 -18.47
C ASP A 175 -6.33 -8.65 -19.73
N MET A 176 -5.27 -7.83 -19.75
CA MET A 176 -4.89 -7.05 -20.93
C MET A 176 -4.32 -7.92 -22.06
N HIS A 177 -3.64 -9.01 -21.72
CA HIS A 177 -3.13 -9.95 -22.71
C HIS A 177 -4.28 -10.70 -23.39
N ASP A 178 -5.23 -11.21 -22.60
CA ASP A 178 -6.41 -11.91 -23.10
C ASP A 178 -7.26 -10.98 -23.97
N ALA A 179 -7.51 -9.74 -23.51
CA ALA A 179 -8.21 -8.74 -24.32
C ALA A 179 -7.50 -8.42 -25.64
N ALA A 180 -6.16 -8.49 -25.68
CA ALA A 180 -5.40 -8.29 -26.91
C ALA A 180 -5.48 -9.49 -27.87
N ILE A 181 -5.69 -10.71 -27.34
CA ILE A 181 -5.95 -11.91 -28.15
C ILE A 181 -7.37 -11.83 -28.73
N ASP A 182 -8.38 -11.55 -27.90
CA ASP A 182 -9.77 -11.41 -28.33
C ASP A 182 -9.93 -10.36 -29.45
N GLN A 183 -9.20 -9.24 -29.33
CA GLN A 183 -9.19 -8.21 -30.37
C GLN A 183 -8.61 -8.70 -31.70
N LYS A 184 -7.61 -9.58 -31.69
CA LYS A 184 -7.04 -10.17 -32.91
C LYS A 184 -8.02 -11.15 -33.55
N ASP A 185 -8.62 -12.02 -32.74
CA ASP A 185 -9.59 -13.01 -33.23
C ASP A 185 -10.80 -12.35 -33.88
N ILE A 186 -11.29 -11.23 -33.30
CA ILE A 186 -12.37 -10.43 -33.90
C ILE A 186 -11.95 -9.82 -35.24
N VAL A 187 -10.72 -9.32 -35.34
CA VAL A 187 -10.19 -8.75 -36.59
C VAL A 187 -10.04 -9.80 -37.67
N ASP A 188 -9.55 -10.99 -37.32
CA ASP A 188 -9.39 -12.11 -38.26
C ASP A 188 -10.76 -12.59 -38.78
N GLN A 189 -11.74 -12.76 -37.89
CA GLN A 189 -13.13 -13.08 -38.30
C GLN A 189 -13.74 -12.00 -39.19
N PHE A 190 -13.45 -10.73 -38.92
CA PHE A 190 -13.93 -9.63 -39.76
C PHE A 190 -13.30 -9.64 -41.15
N ARG A 191 -12.01 -10.03 -41.25
CA ARG A 191 -11.33 -10.19 -42.55
C ARG A 191 -11.95 -11.33 -43.36
N ASP A 192 -12.19 -12.48 -42.71
CA ASP A 192 -12.82 -13.64 -43.35
C ASP A 192 -14.22 -13.31 -43.89
N LEU A 193 -15.02 -12.52 -43.14
CA LEU A 193 -16.34 -12.05 -43.59
C LEU A 193 -16.27 -11.08 -44.78
N ARG A 194 -15.16 -10.37 -44.94
CA ARG A 194 -14.95 -9.42 -46.05
C ARG A 194 -14.53 -10.12 -47.35
N GLY A 195 -14.23 -11.42 -47.29
CA GLY A 195 -13.86 -12.22 -48.45
C GLY A 195 -12.46 -11.91 -49.01
N GLU A 196 -11.56 -11.40 -48.16
CA GLU A 196 -10.12 -11.26 -48.45
C GLU A 196 -9.34 -12.50 -47.98
#